data_AF-A0A7X6UQH7-F1
#
_entry.id   AF-A0A7X6UQH7-F1
#
_cell.length_a   1.000
_cell.length_b   1.000
_cell.length_c   1.000
_cell.angle_alpha   90.00
_cell.angle_beta   90.00
_cell.angle_gamma   90.00
#
_symmetry.space_group_name_H-M   'P 1'
#
loop_
_entity.id
_entity.type
_entity.pdbx_description
1 polymer ?
#
loop_
_entity_poly.entity_id
_entity_poly.type
_entity_poly.pdbx_seq_one_letter_code
_entity_poly.pdbx_strand_id
1 'polypeptide(L)'
;LESLDVTLIDIGERVFAKSRTRAGDALISSTYFLEASEGDRIKAIEVLQKFAELPMLPFAGQDIAQGLDWDHPTWDEIAKRCVACGICNYLCPSCSCFDIQDEIVKENRIERFRCRDTCQFSDFTRMGAGHNPRAAQMPRSRQRIMHKFNYQPEQFGLYGCTGCGRCIEACPVNIDVRDILQSVLKT
;
A
#
# COMPACT_ATOMS: atom_id res chain seq x y z
N LEU A 1 -15.20 7.70 10.73
CA LEU A 1 -14.64 7.29 12.05
C LEU A 1 -15.68 6.67 12.98
N GLU A 2 -16.97 6.59 12.59
CA GLU A 2 -18.06 6.07 13.43
C GLU A 2 -18.16 4.53 13.47
N SER A 3 -17.24 3.81 12.84
CA SER A 3 -17.26 2.34 12.70
C SER A 3 -16.20 1.61 13.54
N LEU A 4 -15.60 2.29 14.53
CA LEU A 4 -14.54 1.73 15.38
C LEU A 4 -14.99 1.80 16.83
N ASP A 5 -14.86 0.71 17.60
CA ASP A 5 -15.27 0.68 19.01
C ASP A 5 -14.24 1.35 19.94
N VAL A 6 -12.96 1.06 19.74
CA VAL A 6 -11.86 1.61 20.54
C VAL A 6 -10.72 2.07 19.63
N THR A 7 -10.22 3.27 19.87
CA THR A 7 -8.98 3.79 19.29
C THR A 7 -7.83 3.51 20.26
N LEU A 8 -6.77 2.86 19.76
CA LEU A 8 -5.55 2.60 20.51
C LEU A 8 -4.45 3.57 20.07
N ILE A 9 -3.78 4.22 21.02
CA ILE A 9 -2.74 5.21 20.79
C ILE A 9 -1.47 4.75 21.52
N ASP A 10 -0.41 4.47 20.77
CA ASP A 10 0.88 4.13 21.34
C ASP A 10 1.50 5.36 22.01
N ILE A 11 1.74 5.29 23.33
CA ILE A 11 2.40 6.34 24.13
C ILE A 11 3.78 5.89 24.63
N GLY A 12 4.38 4.89 23.99
CA GLY A 12 5.70 4.32 24.28
C GLY A 12 5.60 3.05 25.10
N GLU A 13 5.67 3.17 26.43
CA GLU A 13 5.64 1.98 27.32
C GLU A 13 4.25 1.36 27.48
N ARG A 14 3.20 2.09 27.08
CA ARG A 14 1.80 1.71 27.23
C ARG A 14 1.02 2.12 25.99
N VAL A 15 -0.18 1.59 25.87
CA VAL A 15 -1.14 1.97 24.84
C VAL A 15 -2.34 2.62 25.51
N PHE A 16 -2.63 3.87 25.14
CA PHE A 16 -3.80 4.60 25.61
C PHE A 16 -5.04 4.18 24.79
N ALA A 17 -6.08 3.69 25.47
CA ALA A 17 -7.32 3.26 24.84
C ALA A 17 -8.40 4.34 24.99
N LYS A 18 -9.01 4.75 23.88
CA LYS A 18 -10.14 5.69 23.84
C LYS A 18 -11.34 5.02 23.19
N SER A 19 -12.40 4.83 23.96
CA SER A 19 -13.68 4.36 23.43
C SER A 19 -14.31 5.40 22.50
N ARG A 20 -15.04 4.91 21.50
CA ARG A 20 -15.82 5.69 20.52
C ARG A 20 -17.29 5.24 20.44
N THR A 21 -17.61 4.08 21.00
CA THR A 21 -18.96 3.49 20.97
C THR A 21 -19.30 2.94 22.35
N ARG A 22 -20.59 2.64 22.58
CA ARG A 22 -21.03 1.97 23.81
C ARG A 22 -20.38 0.59 24.00
N ALA A 23 -20.11 -0.12 22.91
CA ALA A 23 -19.39 -1.40 22.97
C ALA A 23 -17.93 -1.19 23.37
N GLY A 24 -17.30 -0.11 22.88
CA GLY A 24 -15.99 0.34 23.32
C GLY A 24 -15.94 0.66 24.81
N ASP A 25 -16.95 1.34 25.35
CA ASP A 25 -17.01 1.70 26.78
C ASP A 25 -17.04 0.45 27.67
N ALA A 26 -17.84 -0.55 27.28
CA ALA A 26 -17.89 -1.83 27.96
C ALA A 26 -16.54 -2.57 27.89
N LEU A 27 -15.85 -2.50 26.74
CA LEU A 27 -14.55 -3.12 26.54
C LEU A 27 -13.46 -2.47 27.40
N ILE A 28 -13.36 -1.13 27.40
CA ILE A 28 -12.33 -0.43 28.18
C ILE A 28 -12.60 -0.48 29.69
N SER A 29 -13.83 -0.76 30.12
CA SER A 29 -14.17 -0.99 31.53
C SER A 29 -13.83 -2.40 32.02
N SER A 30 -13.34 -3.29 31.15
CA SER A 30 -12.95 -4.66 31.52
C SER A 30 -11.63 -4.70 32.30
N THR A 31 -11.32 -5.85 32.90
CA THR A 31 -10.09 -6.07 33.68
C THR A 31 -8.80 -6.03 32.86
N TYR A 32 -8.90 -5.90 31.53
CA TYR A 32 -7.74 -5.81 30.64
C TYR A 32 -7.14 -4.41 30.57
N PHE A 33 -7.82 -3.39 31.11
CA PHE A 33 -7.38 -1.99 31.06
C PHE A 33 -7.18 -1.42 32.46
N LEU A 34 -6.30 -0.43 32.53
CA LEU A 34 -6.02 0.35 33.74
C LEU A 34 -6.54 1.77 33.53
N GLU A 35 -6.95 2.43 34.61
CA GLU A 35 -7.28 3.86 34.56
C GLU A 35 -6.06 4.68 34.14
N ALA A 36 -6.26 5.55 33.15
CA ALA A 36 -5.18 6.34 32.58
C ALA A 36 -4.83 7.51 33.51
N SER A 37 -3.54 7.64 33.83
CA SER A 37 -3.02 8.78 34.59
C SER A 37 -3.11 10.07 33.77
N GLU A 38 -2.99 11.22 34.43
CA GLU A 38 -2.95 12.51 33.74
C GLU A 38 -1.78 12.59 32.75
N GLY A 39 -0.62 12.03 33.10
CA GLY A 39 0.53 11.95 32.21
C GLY A 39 0.27 11.11 30.95
N ASP A 40 -0.47 10.01 31.08
CA ASP A 40 -0.86 9.18 29.93
C ASP A 40 -1.81 9.95 28.98
N ARG A 41 -2.74 10.72 29.54
CA ARG A 41 -3.68 11.56 28.77
C ARG A 41 -2.96 12.66 28.00
N ILE A 42 -1.99 13.33 28.64
CA ILE A 42 -1.16 14.37 28.00
C ILE A 42 -0.36 13.76 26.83
N LYS A 43 0.34 12.64 27.06
CA LYS A 43 1.09 11.96 25.98
C LYS A 43 0.20 11.54 24.82
N ALA A 44 -1.00 11.03 25.09
CA ALA A 44 -1.94 10.67 24.04
C ALA A 44 -2.37 11.89 23.20
N ILE A 45 -2.58 13.05 23.83
CA ILE A 45 -2.86 14.31 23.14
C ILE A 45 -1.67 14.75 22.27
N GLU A 46 -0.45 14.71 22.81
CA GLU A 46 0.77 15.07 22.06
C GLU A 46 0.96 14.19 20.82
N VAL A 47 0.74 12.88 20.94
CA VAL A 47 0.79 11.95 19.81
C VAL A 47 -0.25 12.32 18.76
N LEU A 48 -1.51 12.57 19.15
CA LEU A 48 -2.57 12.96 18.23
C LEU A 48 -2.30 14.32 17.56
N GLN A 49 -1.73 15.28 18.28
CA GLN A 49 -1.33 16.59 17.74
C GLN A 49 -0.24 16.44 16.69
N LYS A 50 0.82 15.67 16.98
CA LYS A 50 1.86 15.35 15.99
C LYS A 50 1.28 14.70 14.75
N PHE A 51 0.34 13.75 14.92
CA PHE A 51 -0.35 13.12 13.78
C PHE A 51 -1.19 14.12 12.97
N ALA A 52 -1.82 15.10 13.61
CA ALA A 52 -2.60 16.13 12.93
C ALA A 52 -1.71 17.15 12.19
N GLU A 53 -0.49 17.38 12.68
CA GLU A 53 0.52 18.22 12.04
C GLU A 53 1.26 17.52 10.90
N LEU A 54 1.21 16.19 10.83
CA LEU A 54 1.72 15.48 9.66
C LEU A 54 0.94 15.97 8.44
N PRO A 55 1.64 16.32 7.34
CA PRO A 55 0.96 16.77 6.14
C PRO A 55 0.00 15.67 5.69
N MET A 56 -1.31 15.95 5.81
CA MET A 56 -2.30 15.17 5.11
C MET A 56 -1.91 15.20 3.64
N LEU A 57 -1.85 14.01 3.04
CA LEU A 57 -1.62 13.94 1.61
C LEU A 57 -2.68 14.81 0.92
N PRO A 58 -2.29 15.68 -0.04
CA PRO A 58 -3.18 16.70 -0.58
C PRO A 58 -4.43 16.09 -1.25
N PHE A 59 -4.37 14.80 -1.59
CA PHE A 59 -5.44 14.00 -2.19
C PHE A 59 -6.25 13.15 -1.19
N ALA A 60 -6.02 13.27 0.11
CA ALA A 60 -6.78 12.51 1.11
C ALA A 60 -8.28 12.87 1.03
N GLY A 61 -9.12 11.85 0.77
CA GLY A 61 -10.57 12.04 0.63
C GLY A 61 -11.03 12.55 -0.74
N GLN A 62 -10.12 12.72 -1.70
CA GLN A 62 -10.44 13.09 -3.08
C GLN A 62 -10.48 11.85 -3.98
N ASP A 63 -11.32 11.90 -5.02
CA ASP A 63 -11.25 10.89 -6.08
C ASP A 63 -10.15 11.27 -7.07
N ILE A 64 -9.04 10.54 -7.00
CA ILE A 64 -7.87 10.73 -7.83
C ILE A 64 -7.79 9.75 -9.00
N ALA A 65 -8.81 8.89 -9.18
CA ALA A 65 -8.71 7.78 -10.11
C ALA A 65 -8.39 8.22 -11.53
N GLN A 66 -9.07 9.27 -12.01
CA GLN A 66 -8.90 9.82 -13.35
C GLN A 66 -7.89 10.97 -13.43
N GLY A 67 -7.30 11.37 -12.30
CA GLY A 67 -6.41 12.53 -12.21
C GLY A 67 -4.95 12.23 -12.56
N LEU A 68 -4.56 10.97 -12.73
CA LEU A 68 -3.16 10.59 -12.97
C LEU A 68 -2.74 10.90 -14.41
N ASP A 69 -1.76 11.78 -14.55
CA ASP A 69 -1.19 12.15 -15.85
C ASP A 69 -0.29 11.05 -16.41
N TRP A 70 -0.75 10.40 -17.47
CA TRP A 70 -0.09 9.26 -18.09
C TRP A 70 1.29 9.59 -18.67
N ASP A 71 1.44 10.82 -19.18
CA ASP A 71 2.64 11.28 -19.90
C ASP A 71 3.58 12.13 -19.01
N HIS A 72 3.32 12.19 -17.71
CA HIS A 72 4.13 12.99 -16.78
C HIS A 72 5.59 12.51 -16.72
N PRO A 73 6.60 13.41 -16.77
CA PRO A 73 8.02 13.03 -16.81
C PRO A 73 8.49 12.28 -15.56
N THR A 74 7.79 12.42 -14.43
CA THR A 74 8.09 11.66 -13.20
C THR A 74 8.09 10.15 -13.42
N TRP A 75 7.35 9.61 -14.40
CA TRP A 75 7.40 8.19 -14.72
C TRP A 75 8.80 7.73 -15.11
N ASP A 76 9.54 8.53 -15.87
CA ASP A 76 10.93 8.24 -16.24
C ASP A 76 11.88 8.42 -15.05
N GLU A 77 11.63 9.40 -14.18
CA GLU A 77 12.44 9.61 -12.97
C GLU A 77 12.37 8.43 -12.00
N ILE A 78 11.15 7.91 -11.77
CA ILE A 78 10.94 6.70 -10.96
C ILE A 78 11.64 5.51 -11.61
N ALA A 79 11.50 5.37 -12.93
CA ALA A 79 12.08 4.25 -13.67
C ALA A 79 13.61 4.21 -13.56
N LYS A 80 14.28 5.37 -13.61
CA LYS A 80 15.73 5.50 -13.47
C LYS A 80 16.22 5.07 -12.08
N ARG A 81 15.43 5.31 -11.03
CA ARG A 81 15.74 4.92 -9.65
C ARG A 81 15.41 3.46 -9.38
N CYS A 82 14.36 2.93 -10.00
CA CYS A 82 13.83 1.61 -9.68
C CYS A 82 14.75 0.47 -10.15
N VAL A 83 15.23 -0.33 -9.20
CA VAL A 83 16.05 -1.53 -9.46
C VAL A 83 15.22 -2.79 -9.75
N ALA A 84 13.91 -2.64 -10.03
CA ALA A 84 13.00 -3.73 -10.42
C ALA A 84 12.94 -4.94 -9.46
N CYS A 85 13.33 -4.80 -8.18
CA CYS A 85 13.43 -5.91 -7.23
C CYS A 85 12.08 -6.56 -6.84
N GLY A 86 10.95 -5.92 -7.12
CA GLY A 86 9.61 -6.47 -6.85
C GLY A 86 9.17 -6.50 -5.38
N ILE A 87 10.01 -6.09 -4.42
CA ILE A 87 9.68 -6.14 -2.97
C ILE A 87 8.36 -5.45 -2.64
N CYS A 88 8.08 -4.33 -3.32
CA CYS A 88 6.87 -3.56 -3.15
C CYS A 88 5.61 -4.35 -3.57
N ASN A 89 5.71 -5.29 -4.50
CA ASN A 89 4.63 -6.19 -4.88
C ASN A 89 4.47 -7.28 -3.84
N TYR A 90 5.56 -7.97 -3.47
CA TYR A 90 5.56 -9.08 -2.50
C TYR A 90 4.99 -8.70 -1.12
N LEU A 91 5.34 -7.51 -0.60
CA LEU A 91 4.84 -7.04 0.70
C LEU A 91 3.43 -6.43 0.65
N CYS A 92 2.91 -6.16 -0.53
CA CYS A 92 1.64 -5.46 -0.66
C CYS A 92 0.46 -6.43 -0.58
N PRO A 93 -0.45 -6.26 0.40
CA PRO A 93 -1.57 -7.19 0.60
C PRO A 93 -2.62 -7.12 -0.51
N SER A 94 -2.73 -5.99 -1.20
CA SER A 94 -3.66 -5.78 -2.32
C SER A 94 -3.05 -6.09 -3.69
N CYS A 95 -1.81 -6.59 -3.75
CA CYS A 95 -1.19 -6.98 -5.00
C CYS A 95 -1.67 -8.36 -5.43
N SER A 96 -2.14 -8.46 -6.68
CA SER A 96 -2.70 -9.68 -7.27
C SER A 96 -1.86 -10.26 -8.41
N CYS A 97 -0.65 -9.74 -8.68
CA CYS A 97 0.24 -10.30 -9.70
C CYS A 97 0.65 -11.74 -9.32
N PHE A 98 0.44 -12.66 -10.24
CA PHE A 98 0.80 -14.07 -10.09
C PHE A 98 1.25 -14.62 -11.43
N ASP A 99 2.00 -15.71 -11.38
CA ASP A 99 2.37 -16.53 -12.51
C ASP A 99 1.85 -17.96 -12.31
N ILE A 100 1.80 -18.75 -13.39
CA ILE A 100 1.41 -20.15 -13.39
C ILE A 100 2.61 -20.97 -13.85
N GLN A 101 3.05 -21.88 -12.99
CA GLN A 101 4.19 -22.75 -13.25
C GLN A 101 3.72 -24.20 -13.33
N ASP A 102 4.30 -24.94 -14.27
CA ASP A 102 4.11 -26.37 -14.46
C ASP A 102 5.42 -27.09 -14.11
N GLU A 103 5.40 -27.95 -13.11
CA GLU A 103 6.56 -28.76 -12.72
C GLU A 103 6.32 -30.25 -12.94
N ILE A 104 7.29 -30.92 -13.56
CA ILE A 104 7.31 -32.38 -13.66
C ILE A 104 7.77 -32.93 -12.30
N VAL A 105 6.81 -33.36 -11.48
CA VAL A 105 7.11 -33.91 -10.14
C VAL A 105 7.50 -35.38 -10.18
N LYS A 106 7.09 -36.13 -11.22
CA LYS A 106 7.45 -37.53 -11.52
C LYS A 106 7.34 -37.79 -13.03
N GLU A 107 7.93 -38.87 -13.54
CA GLU A 107 7.94 -39.23 -14.99
C GLU A 107 6.58 -39.12 -15.70
N ASN A 108 5.46 -39.40 -15.01
CA ASN A 108 4.10 -39.32 -15.56
C ASN A 108 3.18 -38.38 -14.78
N ARG A 109 3.73 -37.35 -14.11
CA ARG A 109 2.93 -36.39 -13.33
C ARG A 109 3.47 -34.98 -13.45
N ILE A 110 2.60 -34.08 -13.92
CA ILE A 110 2.82 -32.64 -13.94
C ILE A 110 1.90 -32.00 -12.89
N GLU A 111 2.45 -31.13 -12.07
CA GLU A 111 1.67 -30.28 -11.16
C GLU A 111 1.70 -28.84 -11.64
N ARG A 112 0.52 -28.22 -11.68
CA ARG A 112 0.35 -26.80 -12.02
C ARG A 112 0.02 -26.03 -10.75
N PHE A 113 0.78 -24.98 -10.46
CA PHE A 113 0.56 -24.14 -9.29
C PHE A 113 0.66 -22.66 -9.62
N ARG A 114 -0.04 -21.86 -8.82
CA ARG A 114 -0.01 -20.40 -8.89
C ARG A 114 1.10 -19.89 -7.98
N CYS A 115 2.08 -19.22 -8.56
CA CYS A 115 3.12 -18.52 -7.83
C CYS A 115 2.82 -17.04 -7.72
N ARG A 116 3.22 -16.41 -6.62
CA ARG A 116 3.21 -14.95 -6.58
C ARG A 116 4.29 -14.43 -7.53
N ASP A 117 3.96 -13.38 -8.28
CA ASP A 117 4.89 -12.72 -9.19
C ASP A 117 4.68 -11.20 -9.13
N THR A 118 5.36 -10.44 -9.98
CA THR A 118 5.38 -8.99 -9.94
C THR A 118 5.44 -8.38 -11.33
N CYS A 119 4.57 -7.38 -11.54
CA CYS A 119 4.59 -6.56 -12.75
C CYS A 119 5.89 -5.73 -12.94
N GLN A 120 6.80 -5.76 -11.96
CA GLN A 120 8.12 -5.12 -12.06
C GLN A 120 9.16 -5.96 -12.82
N PHE A 121 8.98 -7.28 -12.90
CA PHE A 121 9.91 -8.12 -13.64
C PHE A 121 9.69 -8.00 -15.14
N SER A 122 10.78 -8.04 -15.91
CA SER A 122 10.72 -8.00 -17.37
C SER A 122 9.88 -9.13 -17.95
N ASP A 123 9.88 -10.28 -17.30
CA ASP A 123 9.33 -11.50 -17.84
C ASP A 123 7.82 -11.61 -17.65
N PHE A 124 7.26 -10.88 -16.67
CA PHE A 124 5.84 -10.92 -16.31
C PHE A 124 4.90 -10.62 -17.49
N THR A 125 5.30 -9.75 -18.42
CA THR A 125 4.51 -9.43 -19.61
C THR A 125 5.07 -9.99 -20.91
N ARG A 126 6.09 -10.85 -20.84
CA ARG A 126 6.64 -11.46 -22.04
C ARG A 126 5.66 -12.51 -22.56
N MET A 127 5.20 -12.32 -23.79
CA MET A 127 4.28 -13.23 -24.47
C MET A 127 5.04 -14.40 -25.09
N GLY A 128 4.31 -15.48 -25.43
CA GLY A 128 4.91 -16.72 -25.96
C GLY A 128 5.76 -16.55 -27.24
N ALA A 129 5.47 -15.54 -28.06
CA ALA A 129 6.27 -15.20 -29.25
C ALA A 129 7.47 -14.27 -28.97
N GLY A 130 7.79 -14.02 -27.69
CA GLY A 130 8.88 -13.15 -27.27
C GLY A 130 8.55 -11.64 -27.23
N HIS A 131 7.41 -11.22 -27.81
CA HIS A 131 6.95 -9.83 -27.69
C HIS A 131 6.70 -9.47 -26.22
N ASN A 132 7.15 -8.28 -25.81
CA ASN A 132 6.98 -7.79 -24.45
C ASN A 132 6.45 -6.35 -24.46
N PRO A 133 5.15 -6.14 -24.18
CA PRO A 133 4.56 -4.80 -24.16
C PRO A 133 5.18 -3.85 -23.12
N ARG A 134 5.86 -4.39 -22.09
CA ARG A 134 6.52 -3.60 -21.04
C ARG A 134 7.97 -4.04 -20.85
N ALA A 135 8.73 -4.08 -21.94
CA ALA A 135 10.14 -4.42 -21.95
C ALA A 135 11.02 -3.43 -21.13
N ALA A 136 10.66 -2.15 -21.11
CA ALA A 136 11.36 -1.11 -20.37
C ALA A 136 10.87 -0.98 -18.91
N GLN A 137 11.70 -0.39 -18.04
CA GLN A 137 11.37 -0.21 -16.62
C GLN A 137 10.27 0.83 -16.36
N MET A 138 10.20 1.87 -17.19
CA MET A 138 9.20 2.93 -17.06
C MET A 138 7.76 2.40 -17.11
N PRO A 139 7.32 1.69 -18.17
CA PRO A 139 5.94 1.23 -18.23
C PRO A 139 5.59 0.22 -17.12
N ARG A 140 6.58 -0.53 -16.60
CA ARG A 140 6.40 -1.41 -15.42
C ARG A 140 6.20 -0.61 -14.13
N SER A 141 7.00 0.43 -13.91
CA SER A 141 6.90 1.30 -12.74
C SER A 141 5.56 2.04 -12.74
N ARG A 142 5.16 2.61 -13.88
CA ARG A 142 3.84 3.23 -14.07
C ARG A 142 2.70 2.25 -13.85
N GLN A 143 2.79 1.03 -14.38
CA GLN A 143 1.75 0.02 -14.23
C GLN A 143 1.38 -0.26 -12.77
N ARG A 144 2.37 -0.30 -11.87
CA ARG A 144 2.11 -0.53 -10.45
C ARG A 144 1.21 0.54 -9.85
N ILE A 145 1.47 1.81 -10.18
CA ILE A 145 0.70 2.94 -9.66
C ILE A 145 -0.68 2.98 -10.33
N MET A 146 -0.73 2.90 -11.66
CA MET A 146 -1.99 2.90 -12.41
C MET A 146 -2.92 1.75 -11.99
N HIS A 147 -2.39 0.55 -11.74
CA HIS A 147 -3.23 -0.56 -11.28
C HIS A 147 -3.89 -0.27 -9.93
N LYS A 148 -3.17 0.37 -9.02
CA LYS A 148 -3.67 0.66 -7.67
C LYS A 148 -4.60 1.85 -7.62
N PHE A 149 -4.31 2.87 -8.41
CA PHE A 149 -4.94 4.18 -8.25
C PHE A 149 -5.83 4.58 -9.41
N ASN A 150 -5.85 3.87 -10.53
CA ASN A 150 -6.73 4.15 -11.66
C ASN A 150 -7.57 2.91 -12.03
N TYR A 151 -6.93 1.77 -12.35
CA TYR A 151 -7.64 0.58 -12.83
C TYR A 151 -8.48 -0.12 -11.75
N GLN A 152 -7.94 -0.32 -10.54
CA GLN A 152 -8.70 -0.96 -9.46
C GLN A 152 -9.90 -0.12 -8.99
N PRO A 153 -9.79 1.21 -8.84
CA PRO A 153 -10.96 2.06 -8.63
C PRO A 153 -12.01 1.92 -9.73
N GLU A 154 -11.61 1.92 -11.00
CA GLU A 154 -12.52 1.74 -12.13
C GLU A 154 -13.21 0.36 -12.12
N GLN A 155 -12.46 -0.71 -11.82
CA GLN A 155 -12.96 -2.08 -11.87
C GLN A 155 -13.77 -2.49 -10.63
N PHE A 156 -13.37 -2.03 -9.45
CA PHE A 156 -13.86 -2.54 -8.17
C PHE A 156 -14.44 -1.46 -7.26
N GLY A 157 -14.42 -0.18 -7.67
CA GLY A 157 -14.86 0.95 -6.85
C GLY A 157 -13.96 1.23 -5.64
N LEU A 158 -12.78 0.60 -5.57
CA LEU A 158 -11.88 0.67 -4.42
C LEU A 158 -10.43 0.87 -4.88
N TYR A 159 -9.72 1.72 -4.14
CA TYR A 159 -8.29 1.89 -4.30
C TYR A 159 -7.51 0.63 -3.90
N GLY A 160 -6.54 0.29 -4.73
CA GLY A 160 -5.59 -0.78 -4.53
C GLY A 160 -4.52 -0.54 -3.48
N CYS A 161 -4.70 0.43 -2.59
CA CYS A 161 -3.72 0.84 -1.60
C CYS A 161 -4.41 1.07 -0.25
N THR A 162 -3.91 0.41 0.79
CA THR A 162 -4.42 0.56 2.17
C THR A 162 -3.63 1.58 2.99
N GLY A 163 -2.62 2.24 2.41
CA GLY A 163 -1.77 3.19 3.14
C GLY A 163 -0.80 2.56 4.15
N CYS A 164 -0.62 1.23 4.15
CA CYS A 164 0.19 0.53 5.16
C CYS A 164 1.71 0.81 5.15
N GLY A 165 2.24 1.55 4.18
CA GLY A 165 3.65 1.99 4.17
C GLY A 165 4.73 0.92 3.87
N ARG A 166 4.44 -0.37 3.97
CA ARG A 166 5.43 -1.47 3.82
C ARG A 166 6.26 -1.42 2.53
N CYS A 167 5.67 -0.95 1.43
CA CYS A 167 6.39 -0.83 0.16
C CYS A 167 7.39 0.32 0.12
N ILE A 168 7.21 1.34 0.96
CA ILE A 168 8.12 2.49 1.10
C ILE A 168 9.28 2.07 2.00
N GLU A 169 8.96 1.52 3.18
CA GLU A 169 9.94 1.08 4.19
C GLU A 169 10.95 0.08 3.63
N ALA A 170 10.49 -0.91 2.86
CA ALA A 170 11.36 -1.95 2.33
C ALA A 170 12.03 -1.59 0.99
N CYS A 171 11.81 -0.37 0.45
CA CYS A 171 12.35 -0.01 -0.84
C CYS A 171 13.86 0.27 -0.74
N PRO A 172 14.75 -0.45 -1.45
CA PRO A 172 16.19 -0.24 -1.35
C PRO A 172 16.67 1.11 -1.94
N VAL A 173 15.79 1.80 -2.68
CA VAL A 173 16.08 3.07 -3.37
C VAL A 173 15.12 4.19 -2.97
N ASN A 174 14.40 4.01 -1.84
CA ASN A 174 13.52 5.01 -1.23
C ASN A 174 12.47 5.59 -2.20
N ILE A 175 11.81 4.73 -3.00
CA ILE A 175 10.66 5.16 -3.80
C ILE A 175 9.44 5.28 -2.89
N ASP A 176 8.89 6.48 -2.82
CA ASP A 176 7.66 6.77 -2.09
C ASP A 176 6.48 6.94 -3.06
N VAL A 177 5.41 6.17 -2.85
CA VAL A 177 4.19 6.28 -3.68
C VAL A 177 3.47 7.61 -3.50
N ARG A 178 3.63 8.26 -2.34
CA ARG A 178 3.01 9.53 -2.01
C ARG A 178 3.57 10.65 -2.89
N ASP A 179 4.89 10.71 -2.99
CA ASP A 179 5.62 11.66 -3.83
C ASP A 179 5.25 11.48 -5.31
N ILE A 180 5.13 10.22 -5.75
CA ILE A 180 4.70 9.90 -7.11
C ILE A 180 3.32 10.47 -7.37
N LEU A 181 2.33 10.14 -6.54
CA LEU A 181 0.96 10.61 -6.71
C LEU A 181 0.89 12.14 -6.70
N GLN A 182 1.59 12.79 -5.76
CA GLN A 182 1.63 14.24 -5.70
C GLN A 182 2.22 14.88 -6.97
N SER A 183 3.19 14.21 -7.62
CA SER A 183 3.81 14.70 -8.85
C SER A 183 2.92 14.49 -10.08
N VAL A 184 2.23 13.35 -10.17
CA VAL A 184 1.51 12.97 -11.40
C VAL A 184 0.02 13.33 -11.39
N LEU A 185 -0.51 13.82 -10.28
CA LEU A 185 -1.90 14.28 -10.22
C LEU A 185 -2.03 15.61 -10.97
N LYS A 186 -2.92 15.63 -11.96
CA LYS A 186 -3.30 16.86 -12.66
C LYS A 186 -3.98 17.80 -11.67
N THR A 187 -3.44 19.01 -11.58
CA THR A 187 -4.04 20.13 -10.85
C THR A 187 -5.32 20.62 -11.54
#